data_AF-A0A9D3MCI2-F1
#
_entry.id   AF-A0A9D3MCI2-F1
#
_cell.length_a   1.000
_cell.length_b   1.000
_cell.length_c   1.000
_cell.angle_alpha   90.00
_cell.angle_beta   90.00
_cell.angle_gamma   90.00
#
_symmetry.space_group_name_H-M   'P 1'
#
loop_
_entity.id
_entity.type
_entity.pdbx_description
1 polymer ?
#
loop_
_entity_poly.entity_id
_entity_poly.type
_entity_poly.pdbx_seq_one_letter_code
_entity_poly.pdbx_strand_id
1 'polypeptide(L)'
;MVKALGNSEEAVFLQQRLDDMNQRWTELKAKSANIRVHLEASAERWSRLLALLEELWRWLGLKEEELSKQKPIGGDIPTLLQQHNHCTTLQSELRSKEPMVVSTLDQSCMFLADQPIEGPEEPRRNLQPKTELTAEEKAQRVAKAIRKQTAEVRERWDRLGVQAAGWQQQVDRALEKLQDLQDAAAQLDLRLAQLEDTKAGWQPVGDLLIDSLQDHIEKTTAFKEEIVPLKQDVRVVNELSSQLTPLDVQLAPSVSRQLDDLNMRWKLLQVAVDERLKLLQEAHRDFGPSSQHFLSTSVQLPWQRAVSQNKVPYYINHQTQTTCWDHPKMTELFQSMGDLNNVRFSAYRTAMKIRRLQKALCWDLLDLNVAQNTFERHKLTQNAQLLNVPDVINCLTTIYDGLEQNHKDLVNVPLCVDMCLNWLLNVYDTYAPRHATPRPLGLT
;
A
#
# COMPACT_ATOMS: atom_id res chain seq x y z
N MET A 1 92.73 57.74 8.86
CA MET A 1 93.60 58.67 9.60
C MET A 1 94.72 57.88 10.33
N VAL A 2 95.49 57.06 9.60
CA VAL A 2 96.62 56.23 10.14
C VAL A 2 97.90 56.43 9.32
N LYS A 3 97.87 57.21 8.23
CA LYS A 3 99.03 57.46 7.36
C LYS A 3 100.05 58.49 7.90
N ALA A 4 99.89 58.98 9.12
CA ALA A 4 100.67 60.12 9.64
C ALA A 4 101.52 59.82 10.91
N LEU A 5 101.77 58.55 11.23
CA LEU A 5 102.74 58.17 12.26
C LEU A 5 103.73 57.17 11.64
N GLY A 6 105.00 57.57 11.58
CA GLY A 6 106.09 56.76 11.06
C GLY A 6 106.39 55.53 11.92
N ASN A 7 107.11 54.57 11.33
CA ASN A 7 107.50 53.24 11.85
C ASN A 7 107.81 53.17 13.37
N SER A 8 106.78 53.07 14.21
CA SER A 8 106.85 52.77 15.64
C SER A 8 106.11 51.45 15.90
N GLU A 9 106.63 50.60 16.79
CA GLU A 9 105.99 49.32 17.20
C GLU A 9 104.54 49.54 17.70
N GLU A 10 104.24 50.70 18.26
CA GLU A 10 102.88 51.10 18.68
C GLU A 10 101.91 51.28 17.50
N ALA A 11 102.39 51.77 16.35
CA ALA A 11 101.57 51.93 15.16
C ALA A 11 101.20 50.56 14.54
N VAL A 12 102.13 49.59 14.60
CA VAL A 12 101.89 48.21 14.16
C VAL A 12 100.90 47.50 15.10
N PHE A 13 101.04 47.67 16.41
CA PHE A 13 100.12 47.11 17.40
C PHE A 13 98.70 47.71 17.31
N LEU A 14 98.59 49.01 17.11
CA LEU A 14 97.29 49.68 16.89
C LEU A 14 96.65 49.22 15.57
N GLN A 15 97.43 49.03 14.51
CA GLN A 15 96.95 48.48 13.24
C GLN A 15 96.42 47.06 13.41
N GLN A 16 97.13 46.18 14.13
CA GLN A 16 96.65 44.83 14.46
C GLN A 16 95.34 44.83 15.26
N ARG A 17 95.18 45.71 16.26
CA ARG A 17 93.90 45.85 16.99
C ARG A 17 92.77 46.33 16.11
N LEU A 18 93.05 47.25 15.18
CA LEU A 18 92.08 47.75 14.21
C LEU A 18 91.66 46.64 13.25
N ASP A 19 92.61 45.84 12.78
CA ASP A 19 92.37 44.71 11.89
C ASP A 19 91.57 43.60 12.60
N ASP A 20 91.88 43.27 13.87
CA ASP A 20 91.08 42.33 14.70
C ASP A 20 89.66 42.87 14.96
N MET A 21 89.52 44.16 15.29
CA MET A 21 88.19 44.78 15.44
C MET A 21 87.39 44.73 14.14
N ASN A 22 88.05 44.99 13.00
CA ASN A 22 87.42 44.98 11.69
C ASN A 22 87.03 43.55 11.28
N GLN A 23 87.87 42.56 11.61
CA GLN A 23 87.55 41.15 11.43
C GLN A 23 86.33 40.74 12.26
N ARG A 24 86.32 41.02 13.58
CA ARG A 24 85.15 40.74 14.45
C ARG A 24 83.90 41.46 13.97
N TRP A 25 84.03 42.67 13.45
CA TRP A 25 82.92 43.40 12.85
C TRP A 25 82.39 42.73 11.58
N THR A 26 83.27 42.26 10.69
CA THR A 26 82.86 41.51 9.49
C THR A 26 82.21 40.17 9.85
N GLU A 27 82.74 39.43 10.83
CA GLU A 27 82.16 38.19 11.32
C GLU A 27 80.79 38.41 11.97
N LEU A 28 80.62 39.48 12.77
CA LEU A 28 79.34 39.85 13.36
C LEU A 28 78.32 40.23 12.28
N LYS A 29 78.74 40.99 11.26
CA LYS A 29 77.89 41.35 10.12
C LYS A 29 77.47 40.12 9.31
N ALA A 30 78.38 39.17 9.10
CA ALA A 30 78.07 37.89 8.44
C ALA A 30 77.08 37.04 9.27
N LYS A 31 77.31 36.91 10.59
CA LYS A 31 76.38 36.22 11.51
C LYS A 31 75.00 36.89 11.52
N SER A 32 74.94 38.21 11.61
CA SER A 32 73.69 38.98 11.57
C SER A 32 72.94 38.78 10.24
N ALA A 33 73.65 38.82 9.11
CA ALA A 33 73.06 38.55 7.81
C ALA A 33 72.49 37.12 7.71
N ASN A 34 73.21 36.13 8.24
CA ASN A 34 72.76 34.73 8.22
C ASN A 34 71.52 34.52 9.12
N ILE A 35 71.49 35.15 10.30
CA ILE A 35 70.31 35.17 11.18
C ILE A 35 69.11 35.79 10.45
N ARG A 36 69.31 36.91 9.74
CA ARG A 36 68.25 37.56 8.97
C ARG A 36 67.68 36.65 7.88
N VAL A 37 68.53 36.01 7.09
CA VAL A 37 68.10 35.08 6.02
C VAL A 37 67.30 33.90 6.61
N HIS A 38 67.74 33.35 7.74
CA HIS A 38 66.99 32.28 8.43
C HIS A 38 65.63 32.76 8.96
N LEU A 39 65.55 33.97 9.53
CA LEU A 39 64.29 34.54 10.02
C LEU A 39 63.33 34.82 8.87
N GLU A 40 63.81 35.38 7.76
CA GLU A 40 63.02 35.64 6.55
C GLU A 40 62.47 34.34 5.95
N ALA A 41 63.32 33.31 5.79
CA ALA A 41 62.88 32.00 5.31
C ALA A 41 61.86 31.33 6.25
N SER A 42 62.00 31.52 7.57
CA SER A 42 61.03 31.04 8.54
C SER A 42 59.70 31.80 8.42
N ALA A 43 59.73 33.13 8.30
CA ALA A 43 58.54 33.96 8.17
C ALA A 43 57.75 33.60 6.92
N GLU A 44 58.43 33.43 5.78
CA GLU A 44 57.79 32.95 4.55
C GLU A 44 57.13 31.59 4.73
N ARG A 45 57.79 30.64 5.41
CA ARG A 45 57.24 29.31 5.63
C ARG A 45 55.95 29.33 6.43
N TRP A 46 55.87 30.15 7.49
CA TRP A 46 54.67 30.23 8.33
C TRP A 46 53.56 31.06 7.68
N SER A 47 53.91 32.08 6.89
CA SER A 47 52.96 32.81 6.05
C SER A 47 52.30 31.89 5.01
N ARG A 48 53.07 31.01 4.36
CA ARG A 48 52.52 30.01 3.44
C ARG A 48 51.60 29.02 4.15
N LEU A 49 52.01 28.55 5.34
CA LEU A 49 51.19 27.65 6.16
C LEU A 49 49.85 28.29 6.57
N LEU A 50 49.86 29.54 7.04
CA LEU A 50 48.64 30.30 7.35
C LEU A 50 47.72 30.43 6.12
N ALA A 51 48.28 30.73 4.94
CA ALA A 51 47.50 30.82 3.71
C ALA A 51 46.82 29.48 3.36
N LEU A 52 47.53 28.35 3.51
CA LEU A 52 46.97 27.02 3.29
C LEU A 52 45.88 26.67 4.30
N LEU A 53 46.09 26.97 5.58
CA LEU A 53 45.07 26.77 6.62
C LEU A 53 43.81 27.59 6.35
N GLU A 54 43.94 28.84 5.90
CA GLU A 54 42.80 29.67 5.50
C GLU A 54 42.08 29.13 4.27
N GLU A 55 42.80 28.65 3.27
CA GLU A 55 42.21 28.01 2.08
C GLU A 55 41.39 26.77 2.48
N LEU A 56 41.97 25.88 3.29
CA LEU A 56 41.29 24.70 3.81
C LEU A 56 40.05 25.06 4.62
N TRP A 57 40.16 26.07 5.49
CA TRP A 57 39.04 26.52 6.31
C TRP A 57 37.87 27.04 5.47
N ARG A 58 38.16 27.83 4.42
CA ARG A 58 37.14 28.34 3.49
C ARG A 58 36.52 27.20 2.69
N TRP A 59 37.33 26.29 2.16
CA TRP A 59 36.85 25.14 1.39
C TRP A 59 35.95 24.23 2.24
N LEU A 60 36.35 23.94 3.49
CA LEU A 60 35.54 23.19 4.44
C LEU A 60 34.20 23.86 4.71
N GLY A 61 34.20 25.17 4.94
CA GLY A 61 32.96 25.93 5.15
C GLY A 61 32.00 25.86 3.95
N LEU A 62 32.53 25.95 2.73
CA LEU A 62 31.72 25.80 1.50
C LEU A 62 31.10 24.40 1.41
N LYS A 63 31.86 23.35 1.71
CA LYS A 63 31.36 21.96 1.66
C LYS A 63 30.36 21.64 2.76
N GLU A 64 30.54 22.19 3.96
CA GLU A 64 29.53 22.11 5.02
C GLU A 64 28.21 22.79 4.57
N GLU A 65 28.28 23.94 3.91
CA GLU A 65 27.11 24.65 3.39
C GLU A 65 26.43 23.90 2.24
N GLU A 66 27.19 23.35 1.29
CA GLU A 66 26.67 22.50 0.20
C GLU A 66 25.95 21.27 0.74
N LEU A 67 26.54 20.59 1.73
CA LEU A 67 25.92 19.44 2.40
C LEU A 67 24.64 19.85 3.15
N SER A 68 24.64 21.00 3.82
CA SER A 68 23.45 21.50 4.51
C SER A 68 22.30 21.81 3.55
N LYS A 69 22.59 22.26 2.33
CA LYS A 69 21.58 22.54 1.29
C LYS A 69 20.91 21.28 0.75
N GLN A 70 21.51 20.10 0.93
CA GLN A 70 20.91 18.84 0.49
C GLN A 70 19.74 18.39 1.37
N LYS A 71 19.56 18.96 2.57
CA LYS A 71 18.48 18.57 3.49
C LYS A 71 17.16 19.29 3.12
N PRO A 72 15.99 18.63 3.25
CA PRO A 72 15.74 17.29 3.79
C PRO A 72 15.91 16.16 2.74
N ILE A 73 15.80 14.90 3.18
CA ILE A 73 15.84 13.74 2.29
C ILE A 73 14.70 13.81 1.26
N GLY A 74 15.01 13.51 -0.01
CA GLY A 74 14.05 13.53 -1.11
C GLY A 74 12.91 12.53 -0.93
N GLY A 75 11.71 12.93 -1.35
CA GLY A 75 10.49 12.12 -1.27
C GLY A 75 10.19 11.27 -2.51
N ASP A 76 11.04 11.35 -3.53
CA ASP A 76 10.92 10.60 -4.79
C ASP A 76 12.29 10.10 -5.28
N ILE A 77 12.27 9.12 -6.19
CA ILE A 77 13.49 8.47 -6.71
C ILE A 77 14.41 9.47 -7.43
N PRO A 78 13.91 10.36 -8.30
CA PRO A 78 14.78 11.34 -8.97
C PRO A 78 15.54 12.25 -8.01
N THR A 79 14.87 12.79 -6.98
CA THR A 79 15.52 13.65 -5.98
C THR A 79 16.53 12.89 -5.13
N LEU A 80 16.22 11.66 -4.70
CA LEU A 80 17.16 10.82 -3.96
C LEU A 80 18.38 10.42 -4.80
N LEU A 81 18.21 10.10 -6.08
CA LEU A 81 19.33 9.83 -6.98
C LEU A 81 20.23 11.05 -7.15
N GLN A 82 19.64 12.25 -7.23
CA GLN A 82 20.41 13.50 -7.24
C GLN A 82 21.22 13.68 -5.95
N GLN A 83 20.60 13.46 -4.78
CA GLN A 83 21.27 13.55 -3.49
C GLN A 83 22.39 12.49 -3.35
N HIS A 84 22.14 11.26 -3.80
CA HIS A 84 23.13 10.18 -3.84
C HIS A 84 24.34 10.55 -4.72
N ASN A 85 24.10 11.09 -5.91
CA ASN A 85 25.16 11.57 -6.81
C ASN A 85 25.97 12.73 -6.19
N HIS A 86 25.32 13.62 -5.44
CA HIS A 86 26.03 14.64 -4.69
C HIS A 86 26.92 14.03 -3.59
N CYS A 87 26.43 13.05 -2.83
CA CYS A 87 27.20 12.42 -1.76
C CYS A 87 28.41 11.66 -2.31
N THR A 88 28.26 10.91 -3.41
CA THR A 88 29.38 10.23 -4.09
C THR A 88 30.45 11.21 -4.59
N THR A 89 30.02 12.36 -5.13
CA THR A 89 30.94 13.44 -5.55
C THR A 89 31.69 14.01 -4.35
N LEU A 90 30.98 14.37 -3.26
CA LEU A 90 31.60 14.89 -2.04
C LEU A 90 32.62 13.92 -1.43
N GLN A 91 32.32 12.61 -1.42
CA GLN A 91 33.27 11.60 -0.93
C GLN A 91 34.54 11.51 -1.79
N SER A 92 34.42 11.68 -3.11
CA SER A 92 35.59 11.73 -4.00
C SER A 92 36.43 12.97 -3.75
N GLU A 93 35.78 14.13 -3.53
CA GLU A 93 36.48 15.37 -3.20
C GLU A 93 37.19 15.28 -1.84
N LEU A 94 36.55 14.73 -0.80
CA LEU A 94 37.18 14.50 0.50
C LEU A 94 38.40 13.58 0.37
N ARG A 95 38.27 12.44 -0.31
CA ARG A 95 39.40 11.52 -0.55
C ARG A 95 40.58 12.18 -1.27
N SER A 96 40.30 13.06 -2.25
CA SER A 96 41.36 13.78 -2.96
C SER A 96 42.01 14.90 -2.13
N LYS A 97 41.26 15.54 -1.22
CA LYS A 97 41.75 16.62 -0.34
C LYS A 97 42.44 16.14 0.93
N GLU A 98 42.17 14.92 1.38
CA GLU A 98 42.75 14.31 2.58
C GLU A 98 44.27 14.44 2.72
N PRO A 99 45.11 14.07 1.72
CA PRO A 99 46.57 14.15 1.88
C PRO A 99 47.07 15.58 2.11
N MET A 100 46.43 16.58 1.48
CA MET A 100 46.76 17.99 1.67
C MET A 100 46.38 18.47 3.07
N VAL A 101 45.22 18.05 3.59
CA VAL A 101 44.78 18.39 4.95
C VAL A 101 45.75 17.78 5.98
N VAL A 102 46.05 16.49 5.88
CA VAL A 102 46.98 15.79 6.77
C VAL A 102 48.36 16.45 6.74
N SER A 103 48.93 16.66 5.55
CA SER A 103 50.25 17.32 5.40
C SER A 103 50.26 18.74 5.99
N THR A 104 49.20 19.52 5.81
CA THR A 104 49.14 20.90 6.34
C THR A 104 49.05 20.90 7.87
N LEU A 105 48.26 19.99 8.44
CA LEU A 105 48.17 19.81 9.89
C LEU A 105 49.49 19.32 10.49
N ASP A 106 50.20 18.41 9.82
CA ASP A 106 51.52 17.92 10.25
C ASP A 106 52.57 19.04 10.22
N GLN A 107 52.59 19.86 9.16
CA GLN A 107 53.47 21.04 9.07
C GLN A 107 53.18 22.06 10.18
N SER A 108 51.91 22.28 10.52
CA SER A 108 51.52 23.08 11.69
C SER A 108 52.02 22.47 12.99
N CYS A 109 51.87 21.16 13.20
CA CYS A 109 52.35 20.48 14.40
C CYS A 109 53.88 20.61 14.55
N MET A 110 54.64 20.39 13.48
CA MET A 110 56.10 20.58 13.49
C MET A 110 56.47 22.02 13.85
N PHE A 111 55.83 23.01 13.21
CA PHE A 111 56.09 24.43 13.50
C PHE A 111 55.83 24.79 14.97
N LEU A 112 54.75 24.25 15.55
CA LEU A 112 54.38 24.52 16.93
C LEU A 112 55.30 23.83 17.95
N ALA A 113 55.87 22.68 17.59
CA ALA A 113 56.88 22.00 18.40
C ALA A 113 58.21 22.76 18.41
N ASP A 114 58.55 23.46 17.33
CA ASP A 114 59.75 24.28 17.21
C ASP A 114 59.65 25.65 17.95
N GLN A 115 58.49 25.99 18.53
CA GLN A 115 58.34 27.22 19.32
C GLN A 115 58.94 27.06 20.72
N PRO A 116 59.66 28.07 21.25
CA PRO A 116 60.19 28.02 22.62
C PRO A 116 59.05 27.80 23.63
N ILE A 117 59.26 26.87 24.58
CA ILE A 117 58.34 26.58 25.68
C ILE A 117 58.17 27.87 26.49
N GLU A 118 56.92 28.29 26.75
CA GLU A 118 56.62 29.41 27.66
C GLU A 118 57.24 29.11 29.03
N GLY A 119 58.37 29.75 29.34
CA GLY A 119 58.90 29.83 30.71
C GLY A 119 57.92 30.64 31.58
N PRO A 120 57.89 30.42 32.91
CA PRO A 120 56.99 31.15 33.79
C PRO A 120 57.19 32.65 33.60
N GLU A 121 56.09 33.38 33.34
CA GLU A 121 56.12 34.82 33.11
C GLU A 121 56.92 35.52 34.22
N GLU A 122 58.10 36.04 33.89
CA GLU A 122 58.77 36.97 34.80
C GLU A 122 57.88 38.22 34.94
N PRO A 123 57.53 38.65 36.16
CA PRO A 123 56.67 39.80 36.38
C PRO A 123 57.40 41.07 35.96
N ARG A 124 57.24 41.45 34.68
CA ARG A 124 57.81 42.67 34.10
C ARG A 124 57.09 43.88 34.67
N ARG A 125 57.62 44.42 35.78
CA ARG A 125 57.46 45.83 36.16
C ARG A 125 57.98 46.68 35.00
N ASN A 126 57.11 47.25 34.18
CA ASN A 126 57.27 48.56 33.51
C ASN A 126 56.03 48.87 32.67
N LEU A 127 55.13 49.70 33.22
CA LEU A 127 53.98 50.29 32.54
C LEU A 127 54.47 51.44 31.63
N GLN A 128 54.75 51.14 30.37
CA GLN A 128 54.67 52.14 29.29
C GLN A 128 53.94 51.51 28.09
N PRO A 129 53.01 52.24 27.44
CA PRO A 129 52.32 51.74 26.26
C PRO A 129 53.32 51.69 25.09
N LYS A 130 53.94 50.53 24.85
CA LYS A 130 54.75 50.29 23.65
C LYS A 130 53.84 50.22 22.44
N THR A 131 53.91 51.23 21.58
CA THR A 131 53.14 51.31 20.32
C THR A 131 53.60 50.31 19.26
N GLU A 132 54.81 49.74 19.40
CA GLU A 132 55.36 48.74 18.49
C GLU A 132 55.68 47.43 19.23
N LEU A 133 55.08 46.34 18.73
CA LEU A 133 55.32 44.99 19.23
C LEU A 133 56.74 44.54 18.93
N THR A 134 57.37 43.93 19.93
CA THR A 134 58.65 43.25 19.76
C THR A 134 58.52 42.09 18.77
N ALA A 135 59.63 41.73 18.12
CA ALA A 135 59.65 40.62 17.15
C ALA A 135 59.19 39.28 17.78
N GLU A 136 59.46 39.10 19.07
CA GLU A 136 59.04 37.95 19.87
C GLU A 136 57.52 37.94 20.10
N GLU A 137 56.92 39.08 20.47
CA GLU A 137 55.46 39.23 20.58
C GLU A 137 54.75 39.00 19.23
N LYS A 138 55.37 39.44 18.12
CA LYS A 138 54.86 39.19 16.76
C LYS A 138 54.90 37.70 16.41
N ALA A 139 56.01 37.01 16.70
CA ALA A 139 56.15 35.57 16.49
C ALA A 139 55.15 34.77 17.34
N GLN A 140 54.95 35.15 18.60
CA GLN A 140 54.02 34.49 19.50
C GLN A 140 52.55 34.70 19.07
N ARG A 141 52.20 35.86 18.50
CA ARG A 141 50.89 36.08 17.88
C ARG A 141 50.65 35.17 16.68
N VAL A 142 51.65 35.03 15.80
CA VAL A 142 51.59 34.13 14.65
C VAL A 142 51.43 32.67 15.11
N ALA A 143 52.19 32.24 16.11
CA ALA A 143 52.07 30.90 16.69
C ALA A 143 50.66 30.66 17.29
N LYS A 144 50.11 31.63 18.02
CA LYS A 144 48.73 31.56 18.53
C LYS A 144 47.70 31.48 17.40
N ALA A 145 47.87 32.25 16.33
CA ALA A 145 47.00 32.21 15.16
C ALA A 145 47.04 30.85 14.44
N ILE A 146 48.24 30.31 14.20
CA ILE A 146 48.43 28.99 13.59
C ILE A 146 47.83 27.89 14.47
N ARG A 147 48.03 27.92 15.80
CA ARG A 147 47.38 26.97 16.74
C ARG A 147 45.86 26.99 16.57
N LYS A 148 45.27 28.19 16.60
CA LYS A 148 43.82 28.37 16.50
C LYS A 148 43.29 27.86 15.16
N GLN A 149 43.85 28.30 14.03
CA GLN A 149 43.42 27.85 12.70
C GLN A 149 43.61 26.35 12.50
N THR A 150 44.72 25.78 12.98
CA THR A 150 44.98 24.33 12.89
C THR A 150 43.91 23.53 13.66
N ALA A 151 43.54 23.99 14.86
CA ALA A 151 42.46 23.36 15.63
C ALA A 151 41.11 23.46 14.92
N GLU A 152 40.76 24.64 14.39
CA GLU A 152 39.50 24.85 13.66
C GLU A 152 39.41 24.02 12.36
N VAL A 153 40.49 23.95 11.58
CA VAL A 153 40.54 23.13 10.35
C VAL A 153 40.42 21.65 10.69
N ARG A 154 41.12 21.16 11.73
CA ARG A 154 41.01 19.77 12.19
C ARG A 154 39.58 19.44 12.62
N GLU A 155 38.97 20.26 13.47
CA GLU A 155 37.61 20.05 13.96
C GLU A 155 36.59 20.05 12.81
N ARG A 156 36.70 21.02 11.88
CA ARG A 156 35.84 21.09 10.68
C ARG A 156 36.01 19.88 9.76
N TRP A 157 37.25 19.45 9.53
CA TRP A 157 37.54 18.27 8.71
C TRP A 157 36.91 17.01 9.30
N ASP A 158 37.12 16.76 10.59
CA ASP A 158 36.58 15.59 11.29
C ASP A 158 35.04 15.63 11.31
N ARG A 159 34.46 16.80 11.61
CA ARG A 159 33.00 16.98 11.61
C ARG A 159 32.39 16.78 10.23
N LEU A 160 32.96 17.38 9.17
CA LEU A 160 32.46 17.23 7.81
C LEU A 160 32.54 15.77 7.37
N GLY A 161 33.62 15.05 7.71
CA GLY A 161 33.76 13.62 7.43
C GLY A 161 32.64 12.78 8.07
N VAL A 162 32.36 13.00 9.36
CA VAL A 162 31.27 12.30 10.07
C VAL A 162 29.90 12.66 9.49
N GLN A 163 29.64 13.94 9.22
CA GLN A 163 28.38 14.40 8.66
C GLN A 163 28.14 13.88 7.24
N ALA A 164 29.16 13.89 6.38
CA ALA A 164 29.07 13.39 5.02
C ALA A 164 28.83 11.87 4.99
N ALA A 165 29.53 11.11 5.84
CA ALA A 165 29.33 9.66 5.95
C ALA A 165 27.93 9.31 6.50
N GLY A 166 27.49 10.00 7.55
CA GLY A 166 26.14 9.82 8.11
C GLY A 166 25.04 10.19 7.12
N TRP A 167 25.22 11.28 6.37
CA TRP A 167 24.27 11.71 5.34
C TRP A 167 24.21 10.73 4.17
N GLN A 168 25.35 10.25 3.66
CA GLN A 168 25.37 9.19 2.64
C GLN A 168 24.58 7.97 3.11
N GLN A 169 24.82 7.48 4.33
CA GLN A 169 24.11 6.31 4.85
C GLN A 169 22.59 6.53 4.93
N GLN A 170 22.15 7.74 5.29
CA GLN A 170 20.73 8.08 5.31
C GLN A 170 20.12 8.08 3.91
N VAL A 171 20.81 8.70 2.94
CA VAL A 171 20.39 8.74 1.53
C VAL A 171 20.34 7.32 0.93
N ASP A 172 21.35 6.48 1.18
CA ASP A 172 21.40 5.10 0.68
C ASP A 172 20.23 4.27 1.20
N ARG A 173 19.96 4.33 2.51
CA ARG A 173 18.85 3.62 3.14
C ARG A 173 17.50 4.11 2.62
N ALA A 174 17.34 5.43 2.47
CA ALA A 174 16.11 6.00 1.93
C ALA A 174 15.89 5.60 0.47
N LEU A 175 16.95 5.60 -0.34
CA LEU A 175 16.91 5.19 -1.74
C LEU A 175 16.54 3.72 -1.89
N GLU A 176 17.17 2.82 -1.13
CA GLU A 176 16.84 1.39 -1.11
C GLU A 176 15.36 1.17 -0.78
N LYS A 177 14.86 1.80 0.29
CA LYS A 177 13.45 1.65 0.70
C LYS A 177 12.46 2.23 -0.28
N LEU A 178 12.80 3.35 -0.91
CA LEU A 178 11.93 3.96 -1.92
C LEU A 178 11.92 3.13 -3.21
N GLN A 179 13.04 2.48 -3.56
CA GLN A 179 13.12 1.54 -4.68
C GLN A 179 12.28 0.29 -4.43
N ASP A 180 12.42 -0.33 -3.25
CA ASP A 180 11.57 -1.45 -2.83
C ASP A 180 10.08 -1.10 -2.93
N LEU A 181 9.70 0.09 -2.45
CA LEU A 181 8.33 0.60 -2.53
C LEU A 181 7.87 0.79 -3.97
N GLN A 182 8.71 1.38 -4.82
CA GLN A 182 8.40 1.61 -6.24
C GLN A 182 8.19 0.28 -6.97
N ASP A 183 9.06 -0.71 -6.74
CA ASP A 183 8.97 -2.02 -7.37
C ASP A 183 7.72 -2.78 -6.90
N ALA A 184 7.43 -2.78 -5.60
CA ALA A 184 6.23 -3.40 -5.05
C ALA A 184 4.95 -2.73 -5.56
N ALA A 185 4.94 -1.39 -5.64
CA ALA A 185 3.81 -0.63 -6.16
C ALA A 185 3.58 -0.87 -7.66
N ALA A 186 4.65 -0.95 -8.47
CA ALA A 186 4.55 -1.25 -9.90
C ALA A 186 4.04 -2.68 -10.16
N GLN A 187 4.49 -3.66 -9.36
CA GLN A 187 4.00 -5.03 -9.44
C GLN A 187 2.50 -5.13 -9.08
N LEU A 188 2.09 -4.43 -8.01
CA LEU A 188 0.68 -4.37 -7.61
C LEU A 188 -0.17 -3.68 -8.69
N ASP A 189 0.30 -2.57 -9.26
CA ASP A 189 -0.39 -1.83 -10.33
C ASP A 189 -0.64 -2.72 -11.55
N LEU A 190 0.39 -3.44 -12.02
CA LEU A 190 0.27 -4.35 -13.16
C LEU A 190 -0.76 -5.46 -12.90
N ARG A 191 -0.72 -6.08 -11.71
CA ARG A 191 -1.66 -7.14 -11.35
C ARG A 191 -3.09 -6.61 -11.21
N LEU A 192 -3.27 -5.44 -10.61
CA LEU A 192 -4.58 -4.78 -10.52
C LEU A 192 -5.13 -4.48 -11.91
N ALA A 193 -4.32 -3.90 -12.81
CA ALA A 193 -4.74 -3.60 -14.18
C ALA A 193 -5.24 -4.85 -14.92
N GLN A 194 -4.49 -5.96 -14.84
CA GLN A 194 -4.89 -7.23 -15.47
C GLN A 194 -6.25 -7.74 -14.93
N LEU A 195 -6.46 -7.67 -13.62
CA LEU A 195 -7.70 -8.14 -13.00
C LEU A 195 -8.86 -7.16 -13.26
N GLU A 196 -8.60 -5.87 -13.31
CA GLU A 196 -9.58 -4.86 -13.71
C GLU A 196 -10.03 -5.03 -15.16
N ASP A 197 -9.12 -5.40 -16.08
CA ASP A 197 -9.45 -5.71 -17.47
C ASP A 197 -10.37 -6.93 -17.58
N THR A 198 -10.11 -8.00 -16.81
CA THR A 198 -11.02 -9.15 -16.78
C THR A 198 -12.40 -8.78 -16.25
N LYS A 199 -12.46 -7.93 -15.22
CA LYS A 199 -13.71 -7.37 -14.70
C LYS A 199 -14.42 -6.49 -15.73
N ALA A 200 -13.69 -5.70 -16.51
CA ALA A 200 -14.26 -4.84 -17.55
C ALA A 200 -14.96 -5.66 -18.65
N GLY A 201 -14.53 -6.90 -18.87
CA GLY A 201 -15.17 -7.85 -19.78
C GLY A 201 -16.47 -8.47 -19.26
N TRP A 202 -16.89 -8.19 -18.02
CA TRP A 202 -18.09 -8.79 -17.44
C TRP A 202 -19.38 -8.21 -18.02
N GLN A 203 -20.24 -9.10 -18.51
CA GLN A 203 -21.60 -8.75 -18.91
C GLN A 203 -22.49 -8.47 -17.69
N PRO A 204 -23.47 -7.55 -17.79
CA PRO A 204 -24.51 -7.37 -16.79
C PRO A 204 -25.25 -8.67 -16.51
N VAL A 205 -25.58 -8.94 -15.24
CA VAL A 205 -26.23 -10.21 -14.83
C VAL A 205 -27.58 -10.41 -15.53
N GLY A 206 -28.32 -9.34 -15.78
CA GLY A 206 -29.63 -9.40 -16.47
C GLY A 206 -29.55 -9.85 -17.93
N ASP A 207 -28.38 -9.77 -18.56
CA ASP A 207 -28.19 -10.16 -19.97
C ASP A 207 -27.71 -11.62 -20.11
N LEU A 208 -27.49 -12.31 -18.99
CA LEU A 208 -27.01 -13.68 -18.97
C LEU A 208 -28.14 -14.69 -19.23
N LEU A 209 -27.80 -15.79 -19.89
CA LEU A 209 -28.72 -16.91 -20.03
C LEU A 209 -28.90 -17.60 -18.68
N ILE A 210 -30.13 -17.97 -18.34
CA ILE A 210 -30.46 -18.64 -17.08
C ILE A 210 -29.63 -19.92 -16.90
N ASP A 211 -29.48 -20.71 -17.97
CA ASP A 211 -28.74 -21.97 -17.96
C ASP A 211 -27.22 -21.77 -17.76
N SER A 212 -26.68 -20.59 -18.04
CA SER A 212 -25.25 -20.29 -17.84
C SER A 212 -24.95 -19.63 -16.49
N LEU A 213 -25.96 -19.28 -15.69
CA LEU A 213 -25.76 -18.59 -14.41
C LEU A 213 -24.82 -19.36 -13.46
N GLN A 214 -24.91 -20.68 -13.42
CA GLN A 214 -24.06 -21.52 -12.57
C GLN A 214 -22.58 -21.45 -12.99
N ASP A 215 -22.30 -21.50 -14.30
CA ASP A 215 -20.94 -21.34 -14.84
C ASP A 215 -20.36 -19.94 -14.53
N HIS A 216 -21.19 -18.89 -14.62
CA HIS A 216 -20.77 -17.55 -14.23
C HIS A 216 -20.51 -17.41 -12.73
N ILE A 217 -21.29 -18.09 -11.87
CA ILE A 217 -21.02 -18.15 -10.43
C ILE A 217 -19.65 -18.80 -10.21
N GLU A 218 -19.39 -19.96 -10.80
CA GLU A 218 -18.13 -20.70 -10.66
C GLU A 218 -16.93 -19.86 -11.13
N LYS A 219 -17.01 -19.24 -12.32
CA LYS A 219 -15.97 -18.33 -12.83
C LYS A 219 -15.73 -17.14 -11.90
N THR A 220 -16.79 -16.52 -11.39
CA THR A 220 -16.66 -15.36 -10.50
C THR A 220 -16.12 -15.79 -9.12
N THR A 221 -16.43 -17.00 -8.64
CA THR A 221 -15.84 -17.54 -7.41
C THR A 221 -14.35 -17.84 -7.59
N ALA A 222 -13.95 -18.41 -8.72
CA ALA A 222 -12.53 -18.64 -9.04
C ALA A 222 -11.76 -17.30 -9.13
N PHE A 223 -12.36 -16.30 -9.77
CA PHE A 223 -11.80 -14.94 -9.80
C PHE A 223 -11.67 -14.32 -8.41
N LYS A 224 -12.64 -14.57 -7.52
CA LYS A 224 -12.55 -14.14 -6.11
C LYS A 224 -11.36 -14.78 -5.38
N GLU A 225 -11.02 -16.03 -5.66
CA GLU A 225 -9.83 -16.66 -5.10
C GLU A 225 -8.53 -16.09 -5.69
N GLU A 226 -8.53 -15.72 -6.98
CA GLU A 226 -7.38 -15.10 -7.66
C GLU A 226 -7.00 -13.74 -7.07
N ILE A 227 -7.98 -12.95 -6.59
CA ILE A 227 -7.72 -11.65 -5.96
C ILE A 227 -7.24 -11.75 -4.50
N VAL A 228 -7.36 -12.91 -3.83
CA VAL A 228 -7.00 -13.08 -2.41
C VAL A 228 -5.54 -12.69 -2.12
N PRO A 229 -4.55 -13.11 -2.92
CA PRO A 229 -3.15 -12.75 -2.70
C PRO A 229 -2.86 -11.26 -2.77
N LEU A 230 -3.66 -10.46 -3.51
CA LEU A 230 -3.47 -9.00 -3.61
C LEU A 230 -3.52 -8.30 -2.25
N LYS A 231 -4.26 -8.88 -1.29
CA LYS A 231 -4.30 -8.35 0.09
C LYS A 231 -2.90 -8.32 0.71
N GLN A 232 -2.07 -9.32 0.41
CA GLN A 232 -0.70 -9.36 0.92
C GLN A 232 0.18 -8.35 0.19
N ASP A 233 0.03 -8.19 -1.11
CA ASP A 233 0.80 -7.21 -1.89
C ASP A 233 0.51 -5.78 -1.42
N VAL A 234 -0.77 -5.45 -1.20
CA VAL A 234 -1.21 -4.16 -0.63
C VAL A 234 -0.63 -3.94 0.76
N ARG A 235 -0.54 -4.98 1.59
CA ARG A 235 0.10 -4.89 2.91
C ARG A 235 1.61 -4.60 2.78
N VAL A 236 2.30 -5.26 1.86
CA VAL A 236 3.73 -5.05 1.61
C VAL A 236 3.99 -3.62 1.17
N VAL A 237 3.21 -3.09 0.22
CA VAL A 237 3.33 -1.70 -0.24
C VAL A 237 3.12 -0.70 0.91
N ASN A 238 2.07 -0.89 1.71
CA ASN A 238 1.79 -0.01 2.85
C ASN A 238 2.86 -0.11 3.96
N GLU A 239 3.42 -1.29 4.18
CA GLU A 239 4.52 -1.52 5.14
C GLU A 239 5.83 -0.88 4.66
N LEU A 240 6.17 -0.98 3.37
CA LEU A 240 7.31 -0.27 2.80
C LEU A 240 7.15 1.24 2.90
N SER A 241 5.93 1.75 2.69
CA SER A 241 5.62 3.16 2.89
C SER A 241 5.77 3.59 4.36
N SER A 242 5.41 2.75 5.33
CA SER A 242 5.52 3.08 6.76
C SER A 242 6.98 3.08 7.23
N GLN A 243 7.82 2.23 6.65
CA GLN A 243 9.27 2.18 6.92
C GLN A 243 10.03 3.44 6.52
N LEU A 244 9.44 4.32 5.72
CA LEU A 244 10.02 5.62 5.35
C LEU A 244 9.85 6.69 6.45
N THR A 245 8.84 6.55 7.32
CA THR A 245 8.58 7.54 8.39
C THR A 245 9.72 7.62 9.41
N PRO A 246 10.30 6.51 9.92
CA PRO A 246 11.47 6.56 10.80
C PRO A 246 12.73 7.16 10.17
N LEU A 247 12.79 7.28 8.84
CA LEU A 247 13.88 7.90 8.10
C LEU A 247 13.65 9.40 7.86
N ASP A 248 12.58 9.99 8.41
CA ASP A 248 12.14 11.37 8.15
C ASP A 248 11.92 11.66 6.65
N VAL A 249 11.61 10.64 5.86
CA VAL A 249 11.30 10.78 4.44
C VAL A 249 9.83 11.14 4.27
N GLN A 250 9.58 12.35 3.78
CA GLN A 250 8.23 12.77 3.37
C GLN A 250 8.01 12.39 1.91
N LEU A 251 7.13 11.42 1.66
CA LEU A 251 6.79 11.01 0.31
C LEU A 251 6.30 12.20 -0.53
N ALA A 252 6.75 12.26 -1.79
CA ALA A 252 6.26 13.26 -2.71
C ALA A 252 4.73 13.11 -2.92
N PRO A 253 3.97 14.20 -3.10
CA PRO A 253 2.51 14.12 -3.25
C PRO A 253 2.04 13.22 -4.40
N SER A 254 2.83 13.11 -5.47
CA SER A 254 2.56 12.21 -6.59
C SER A 254 2.63 10.74 -6.18
N VAL A 255 3.68 10.35 -5.43
CA VAL A 255 3.87 8.99 -4.94
C VAL A 255 2.77 8.63 -3.95
N SER A 256 2.46 9.52 -2.99
CA SER A 256 1.37 9.29 -2.03
C SER A 256 0.04 9.04 -2.73
N ARG A 257 -0.32 9.87 -3.72
CA ARG A 257 -1.56 9.69 -4.49
C ARG A 257 -1.60 8.37 -5.24
N GLN A 258 -0.47 7.92 -5.79
CA GLN A 258 -0.38 6.63 -6.46
C GLN A 258 -0.63 5.48 -5.47
N LEU A 259 -0.08 5.52 -4.27
CA LEU A 259 -0.33 4.50 -3.24
C LEU A 259 -1.79 4.48 -2.79
N ASP A 260 -2.40 5.66 -2.62
CA ASP A 260 -3.82 5.79 -2.27
C ASP A 260 -4.73 5.23 -3.39
N ASP A 261 -4.40 5.50 -4.64
CA ASP A 261 -5.11 4.97 -5.82
C ASP A 261 -5.06 3.43 -5.86
N LEU A 262 -3.88 2.83 -5.69
CA LEU A 262 -3.72 1.37 -5.65
C LEU A 262 -4.55 0.73 -4.53
N ASN A 263 -4.52 1.34 -3.33
CA ASN A 263 -5.33 0.90 -2.19
C ASN A 263 -6.84 1.00 -2.48
N MET A 264 -7.27 2.07 -3.16
CA MET A 264 -8.67 2.28 -3.54
C MET A 264 -9.12 1.27 -4.58
N ARG A 265 -8.36 1.10 -5.66
CA ARG A 265 -8.63 0.18 -6.76
C ARG A 265 -8.78 -1.27 -6.28
N TRP A 266 -7.87 -1.72 -5.42
CA TRP A 266 -7.99 -3.04 -4.78
C TRP A 266 -9.30 -3.22 -4.00
N LYS A 267 -9.69 -2.23 -3.18
CA LYS A 267 -10.95 -2.29 -2.43
C LYS A 267 -12.18 -2.27 -3.34
N LEU A 268 -12.18 -1.44 -4.37
CA LEU A 268 -13.26 -1.38 -5.36
C LEU A 268 -13.40 -2.71 -6.11
N LEU A 269 -12.28 -3.34 -6.47
CA LEU A 269 -12.28 -4.65 -7.10
C LEU A 269 -12.92 -5.71 -6.19
N GLN A 270 -12.57 -5.75 -4.90
CA GLN A 270 -13.19 -6.66 -3.93
C GLN A 270 -14.71 -6.45 -3.85
N VAL A 271 -15.16 -5.21 -3.68
CA VAL A 271 -16.58 -4.88 -3.59
C VAL A 271 -17.32 -5.31 -4.85
N ALA A 272 -16.78 -5.01 -6.03
CA ALA A 272 -17.43 -5.36 -7.30
C ALA A 272 -17.56 -6.88 -7.51
N VAL A 273 -16.59 -7.66 -7.04
CA VAL A 273 -16.62 -9.13 -7.12
C VAL A 273 -17.69 -9.70 -6.19
N ASP A 274 -17.77 -9.20 -4.96
CA ASP A 274 -18.78 -9.61 -3.99
C ASP A 274 -20.20 -9.23 -4.44
N GLU A 275 -20.37 -8.02 -4.97
CA GLU A 275 -21.64 -7.57 -5.54
C GLU A 275 -22.06 -8.42 -6.74
N ARG A 276 -21.13 -8.73 -7.65
CA ARG A 276 -21.43 -9.61 -8.79
C ARG A 276 -21.85 -11.01 -8.34
N LEU A 277 -21.12 -11.61 -7.40
CA LEU A 277 -21.46 -12.93 -6.86
C LEU A 277 -22.85 -12.93 -6.23
N LYS A 278 -23.16 -11.91 -5.44
CA LYS A 278 -24.47 -11.76 -4.84
C LYS A 278 -25.57 -11.69 -5.90
N LEU A 279 -25.42 -10.86 -6.93
CA LEU A 279 -26.41 -10.72 -8.00
C LEU A 279 -26.58 -12.02 -8.81
N LEU A 280 -25.48 -12.70 -9.12
CA LEU A 280 -25.52 -13.99 -9.81
C LEU A 280 -26.23 -15.07 -8.96
N GLN A 281 -25.95 -15.13 -7.66
CA GLN A 281 -26.60 -16.07 -6.74
C GLN A 281 -28.08 -15.77 -6.56
N GLU A 282 -28.47 -14.50 -6.49
CA GLU A 282 -29.87 -14.07 -6.46
C GLU A 282 -30.59 -14.45 -7.76
N ALA A 283 -30.00 -14.15 -8.92
CA ALA A 283 -30.54 -14.53 -10.21
C ALA A 283 -30.67 -16.06 -10.35
N HIS A 284 -29.67 -16.82 -9.92
CA HIS A 284 -29.71 -18.28 -9.98
C HIS A 284 -30.76 -18.88 -9.02
N ARG A 285 -30.95 -18.28 -7.84
CA ARG A 285 -32.01 -18.67 -6.90
C ARG A 285 -33.40 -18.39 -7.49
N ASP A 286 -33.57 -17.25 -8.13
CA ASP A 286 -34.87 -16.74 -8.55
C ASP A 286 -35.28 -17.25 -9.94
N PHE A 287 -34.33 -17.63 -10.80
CA PHE A 287 -34.61 -18.07 -12.17
C PHE A 287 -33.99 -19.42 -12.54
N GLY A 288 -33.09 -19.97 -11.73
CA GLY A 288 -32.43 -21.24 -12.03
C GLY A 288 -33.37 -22.45 -12.09
N PRO A 289 -32.86 -23.63 -12.48
CA PRO A 289 -33.68 -24.84 -12.74
C PRO A 289 -34.53 -25.35 -11.56
N SER A 290 -34.20 -24.95 -10.34
CA SER A 290 -34.96 -25.30 -9.12
C SER A 290 -35.85 -24.14 -8.63
N SER A 291 -35.97 -23.07 -9.40
CA SER A 291 -36.79 -21.91 -9.06
C SER A 291 -38.28 -22.21 -9.18
N GLN A 292 -39.04 -21.67 -8.23
CA GLN A 292 -40.51 -21.68 -8.27
C GLN A 292 -41.08 -20.32 -8.68
N HIS A 293 -40.26 -19.39 -9.16
CA HIS A 293 -40.67 -18.00 -9.41
C HIS A 293 -41.76 -17.89 -10.48
N PHE A 294 -41.76 -18.75 -11.50
CA PHE A 294 -42.81 -18.75 -12.53
C PHE A 294 -44.22 -19.01 -11.95
N LEU A 295 -44.30 -19.72 -10.81
CA LEU A 295 -45.55 -19.97 -10.09
C LEU A 295 -46.07 -18.74 -9.33
N SER A 296 -45.32 -17.63 -9.24
CA SER A 296 -45.83 -16.39 -8.63
C SER A 296 -47.11 -15.87 -9.29
N THR A 297 -47.31 -16.21 -10.58
CA THR A 297 -48.48 -15.86 -11.38
C THR A 297 -49.71 -16.75 -11.14
N SER A 298 -49.60 -17.80 -10.31
CA SER A 298 -50.73 -18.69 -9.95
C SER A 298 -51.82 -17.95 -9.17
N VAL A 299 -51.44 -16.90 -8.45
CA VAL A 299 -52.33 -16.05 -7.65
C VAL A 299 -52.41 -14.64 -8.22
N GLN A 300 -53.47 -13.93 -7.85
CA GLN A 300 -53.72 -12.54 -8.24
C GLN A 300 -53.94 -11.70 -6.97
N LEU A 301 -53.74 -10.39 -7.07
CA LEU A 301 -54.04 -9.46 -5.97
C LEU A 301 -55.45 -9.71 -5.41
N PRO A 302 -55.63 -9.75 -4.07
CA PRO A 302 -54.67 -9.34 -3.02
C PRO A 302 -53.69 -10.43 -2.57
N TRP A 303 -53.66 -11.59 -3.23
CA TRP A 303 -52.82 -12.72 -2.86
C TRP A 303 -51.43 -12.67 -3.49
N GLN A 304 -50.41 -13.07 -2.73
CA GLN A 304 -49.05 -13.27 -3.19
C GLN A 304 -48.56 -14.66 -2.77
N ARG A 305 -47.96 -15.39 -3.71
CA ARG A 305 -47.28 -16.66 -3.42
C ARG A 305 -45.87 -16.38 -2.93
N ALA A 306 -45.45 -17.04 -1.86
CA ALA A 306 -44.12 -17.01 -1.32
C ALA A 306 -43.63 -18.43 -1.02
N VAL A 307 -42.33 -18.59 -0.77
CA VAL A 307 -41.71 -19.90 -0.57
C VAL A 307 -40.95 -19.89 0.75
N SER A 308 -41.23 -20.88 1.61
CA SER A 308 -40.54 -21.03 2.90
C SER A 308 -39.09 -21.52 2.74
N GLN A 309 -38.32 -21.52 3.82
CA GLN A 309 -36.95 -22.04 3.83
C GLN A 309 -36.86 -23.50 3.34
N ASN A 310 -37.87 -24.31 3.63
CA ASN A 310 -37.97 -25.71 3.21
C ASN A 310 -38.55 -25.87 1.79
N LYS A 311 -38.60 -24.81 0.99
CA LYS A 311 -39.14 -24.79 -0.38
C LYS A 311 -40.63 -25.10 -0.50
N VAL A 312 -41.37 -25.13 0.62
CA VAL A 312 -42.84 -25.29 0.63
C VAL A 312 -43.51 -23.93 0.39
N PRO A 313 -44.47 -23.83 -0.55
CA PRO A 313 -45.18 -22.59 -0.80
C PRO A 313 -46.16 -22.22 0.31
N TYR A 314 -46.33 -20.92 0.51
CA TYR A 314 -47.38 -20.33 1.34
C TYR A 314 -47.91 -19.07 0.65
N TYR A 315 -49.09 -18.62 1.07
CA TYR A 315 -49.81 -17.53 0.42
C TYR A 315 -50.07 -16.41 1.41
N ILE A 316 -49.82 -15.18 0.98
CA ILE A 316 -49.97 -13.96 1.75
C ILE A 316 -51.15 -13.20 1.19
N ASN A 317 -52.11 -12.83 2.03
CA ASN A 317 -53.20 -11.94 1.67
C ASN A 317 -52.88 -10.53 2.17
N HIS A 318 -52.58 -9.61 1.26
CA HIS A 318 -52.23 -8.23 1.59
C HIS A 318 -53.42 -7.40 2.09
N GLN A 319 -54.65 -7.80 1.76
CA GLN A 319 -55.84 -7.10 2.22
C GLN A 319 -56.16 -7.43 3.68
N THR A 320 -56.04 -8.70 4.08
CA THR A 320 -56.31 -9.15 5.45
C THR A 320 -55.06 -9.21 6.32
N GLN A 321 -53.86 -9.01 5.74
CA GLN A 321 -52.56 -9.11 6.40
C GLN A 321 -52.35 -10.48 7.06
N THR A 322 -52.86 -11.54 6.42
CA THR A 322 -52.78 -12.93 6.90
C THR A 322 -51.97 -13.80 5.95
N THR A 323 -51.48 -14.92 6.47
CA THR A 323 -50.73 -15.93 5.73
C THR A 323 -51.39 -17.29 5.90
N CYS A 324 -51.37 -18.12 4.85
CA CYS A 324 -51.93 -19.47 4.88
C CYS A 324 -51.12 -20.45 4.02
N TRP A 325 -51.27 -21.74 4.31
CA TRP A 325 -50.61 -22.82 3.57
C TRP A 325 -51.45 -23.33 2.39
N ASP A 326 -52.75 -23.07 2.39
CA ASP A 326 -53.67 -23.47 1.33
C ASP A 326 -53.77 -22.42 0.24
N HIS A 327 -53.76 -22.87 -1.02
CA HIS A 327 -53.93 -21.98 -2.17
C HIS A 327 -55.35 -21.41 -2.17
N PRO A 328 -55.58 -20.11 -2.42
CA PRO A 328 -56.90 -19.48 -2.31
C PRO A 328 -57.96 -20.15 -3.20
N LYS A 329 -57.65 -20.42 -4.47
CA LYS A 329 -58.54 -21.17 -5.37
C LYS A 329 -58.78 -22.62 -4.93
N MET A 330 -57.85 -23.24 -4.20
CA MET A 330 -58.03 -24.58 -3.66
C MET A 330 -59.03 -24.55 -2.50
N THR A 331 -58.94 -23.55 -1.63
CA THR A 331 -59.91 -23.29 -0.56
C THR A 331 -61.30 -23.04 -1.12
N GLU A 332 -61.45 -22.19 -2.14
CA GLU A 332 -62.72 -21.95 -2.84
C GLU A 332 -63.28 -23.24 -3.46
N LEU A 333 -62.42 -24.04 -4.10
CA LEU A 333 -62.81 -25.33 -4.65
C LEU A 333 -63.33 -26.28 -3.56
N PHE A 334 -62.62 -26.40 -2.43
CA PHE A 334 -63.06 -27.21 -1.29
C PHE A 334 -64.38 -26.74 -0.68
N GLN A 335 -64.57 -25.43 -0.55
CA GLN A 335 -65.82 -24.84 -0.08
C GLN A 335 -66.98 -25.14 -1.05
N SER A 336 -66.78 -25.00 -2.36
CA SER A 336 -67.79 -25.31 -3.38
C SER A 336 -68.24 -26.77 -3.37
N MET A 337 -67.37 -27.69 -2.91
CA MET A 337 -67.73 -29.11 -2.75
C MET A 337 -68.74 -29.34 -1.62
N GLY A 338 -69.00 -28.34 -0.76
CA GLY A 338 -70.06 -28.34 0.24
C GLY A 338 -71.45 -28.53 -0.35
N ASP A 339 -71.71 -28.03 -1.56
CA ASP A 339 -73.01 -28.18 -2.26
C ASP A 339 -73.39 -29.64 -2.51
N LEU A 340 -72.39 -30.52 -2.56
CA LEU A 340 -72.56 -31.96 -2.78
C LEU A 340 -72.84 -32.72 -1.47
N ASN A 341 -72.86 -32.05 -0.31
CA ASN A 341 -73.10 -32.71 0.99
C ASN A 341 -74.48 -33.35 1.09
N ASN A 342 -75.46 -32.81 0.38
CA ASN A 342 -76.85 -33.29 0.37
C ASN A 342 -77.07 -34.55 -0.49
N VAL A 343 -76.04 -35.03 -1.19
CA VAL A 343 -76.12 -36.29 -1.96
C VAL A 343 -76.29 -37.45 -0.99
N ARG A 344 -77.44 -38.14 -1.10
CA ARG A 344 -77.89 -39.21 -0.18
C ARG A 344 -76.87 -40.32 0.04
N PHE A 345 -76.28 -40.82 -1.04
CA PHE A 345 -75.32 -41.94 -0.95
C PHE A 345 -73.89 -41.41 -0.85
N SER A 346 -73.15 -41.91 0.13
CA SER A 346 -71.75 -41.53 0.37
C SER A 346 -70.85 -41.81 -0.83
N ALA A 347 -71.02 -42.94 -1.52
CA ALA A 347 -70.23 -43.29 -2.69
C ALA A 347 -70.39 -42.26 -3.83
N TYR A 348 -71.64 -41.88 -4.18
CA TYR A 348 -71.88 -40.86 -5.20
C TYR A 348 -71.40 -39.48 -4.78
N ARG A 349 -71.56 -39.13 -3.50
CA ARG A 349 -71.03 -37.87 -2.95
C ARG A 349 -69.51 -37.79 -3.12
N THR A 350 -68.79 -38.83 -2.71
CA THR A 350 -67.33 -38.90 -2.85
C THR A 350 -66.92 -38.88 -4.32
N ALA A 351 -67.58 -39.67 -5.18
CA ALA A 351 -67.29 -39.69 -6.61
C ALA A 351 -67.49 -38.32 -7.29
N MET A 352 -68.58 -37.62 -6.98
CA MET A 352 -68.84 -36.28 -7.52
C MET A 352 -67.82 -35.25 -7.02
N LYS A 353 -67.41 -35.32 -5.75
CA LYS A 353 -66.35 -34.45 -5.19
C LYS A 353 -65.00 -34.71 -5.87
N ILE A 354 -64.60 -35.97 -6.01
CA ILE A 354 -63.38 -36.36 -6.72
C ILE A 354 -63.44 -35.91 -8.19
N ARG A 355 -64.58 -36.08 -8.86
CA ARG A 355 -64.75 -35.64 -10.25
C ARG A 355 -64.62 -34.12 -10.39
N ARG A 356 -65.18 -33.35 -9.46
CA ARG A 356 -65.04 -31.88 -9.43
C ARG A 356 -63.58 -31.47 -9.23
N LEU A 357 -62.87 -32.12 -8.31
CA LEU A 357 -61.44 -31.93 -8.10
C LEU A 357 -60.62 -32.25 -9.36
N GLN A 358 -60.86 -33.41 -9.98
CA GLN A 358 -60.20 -33.82 -11.23
C GLN A 358 -60.37 -32.78 -12.33
N LYS A 359 -61.59 -32.29 -12.52
CA LYS A 359 -61.92 -31.25 -13.51
C LYS A 359 -61.20 -29.93 -13.22
N ALA A 360 -61.17 -29.50 -11.96
CA ALA A 360 -60.52 -28.25 -11.58
C ALA A 360 -58.98 -28.30 -11.72
N LEU A 361 -58.38 -29.47 -11.50
CA LEU A 361 -56.94 -29.69 -11.65
C LEU A 361 -56.55 -30.20 -13.05
N CYS A 362 -57.49 -30.27 -13.99
CA CYS A 362 -57.32 -30.77 -15.35
C CYS A 362 -56.79 -32.22 -15.45
N TRP A 363 -56.90 -33.03 -14.39
CA TRP A 363 -56.47 -34.42 -14.41
C TRP A 363 -57.33 -35.31 -15.30
N ASP A 364 -58.56 -34.90 -15.58
CA ASP A 364 -59.43 -35.62 -16.51
C ASP A 364 -59.00 -35.52 -17.97
N LEU A 365 -58.07 -34.61 -18.29
CA LEU A 365 -57.42 -34.47 -19.59
C LEU A 365 -56.12 -35.29 -19.71
N LEU A 366 -55.61 -35.81 -18.59
CA LEU A 366 -54.34 -36.53 -18.54
C LEU A 366 -54.52 -38.01 -18.87
N ASP A 367 -53.94 -38.43 -20.00
CA ASP A 367 -53.84 -39.85 -20.35
C ASP A 367 -52.83 -40.59 -19.45
N LEU A 368 -53.18 -41.80 -19.01
CA LEU A 368 -52.36 -42.58 -18.09
C LEU A 368 -51.00 -42.96 -18.68
N ASN A 369 -50.92 -43.23 -19.99
CA ASN A 369 -49.66 -43.53 -20.65
C ASN A 369 -48.76 -42.29 -20.69
N VAL A 370 -49.33 -41.11 -20.89
CA VAL A 370 -48.58 -39.83 -20.83
C VAL A 370 -48.03 -39.59 -19.43
N ALA A 371 -48.84 -39.83 -18.39
CA ALA A 371 -48.40 -39.74 -17.01
C ALA A 371 -47.24 -40.71 -16.71
N GLN A 372 -47.38 -41.99 -17.09
CA GLN A 372 -46.34 -43.00 -16.88
C GLN A 372 -45.02 -42.65 -17.59
N ASN A 373 -45.09 -42.26 -18.86
CA ASN A 373 -43.91 -41.83 -19.61
C ASN A 373 -43.22 -40.62 -18.96
N THR A 374 -44.01 -39.69 -18.40
CA THR A 374 -43.46 -38.51 -17.72
C THR A 374 -42.77 -38.89 -16.41
N PHE A 375 -43.37 -39.79 -15.62
CA PHE A 375 -42.74 -40.34 -14.42
C PHE A 375 -41.43 -41.08 -14.75
N GLU A 376 -41.39 -41.87 -15.82
CA GLU A 376 -40.15 -42.53 -16.27
C GLU A 376 -39.06 -41.51 -16.66
N ARG A 377 -39.40 -40.43 -17.38
CA ARG A 377 -38.46 -39.34 -17.73
C ARG A 377 -37.88 -38.66 -16.49
N HIS A 378 -38.71 -38.44 -15.47
CA HIS A 378 -38.30 -37.88 -14.19
C HIS A 378 -37.70 -38.92 -13.22
N LYS A 379 -37.46 -40.15 -13.70
CA LYS A 379 -36.90 -41.28 -12.94
C LYS A 379 -37.74 -41.73 -11.74
N LEU A 380 -39.04 -41.41 -11.73
CA LEU A 380 -40.02 -41.76 -10.71
C LEU A 380 -40.59 -43.17 -10.92
N THR A 381 -39.71 -44.16 -11.02
CA THR A 381 -40.08 -45.56 -11.33
C THR A 381 -40.27 -46.44 -10.10
N GLN A 382 -39.82 -45.99 -8.92
CA GLN A 382 -39.89 -46.73 -7.67
C GLN A 382 -40.60 -45.92 -6.59
N ASN A 383 -41.57 -46.54 -5.90
CA ASN A 383 -42.35 -45.92 -4.83
C ASN A 383 -41.57 -45.63 -3.53
N ALA A 384 -40.26 -45.88 -3.51
CA ALA A 384 -39.38 -45.68 -2.35
C ALA A 384 -38.64 -44.33 -2.36
N GLN A 385 -38.70 -43.57 -3.47
CA GLN A 385 -38.00 -42.30 -3.59
C GLN A 385 -38.77 -41.18 -2.88
N LEU A 386 -38.13 -40.52 -1.92
CA LEU A 386 -38.64 -39.28 -1.33
C LEU A 386 -38.43 -38.14 -2.33
N LEU A 387 -39.51 -37.41 -2.64
CA LEU A 387 -39.46 -36.25 -3.53
C LEU A 387 -39.49 -34.97 -2.73
N ASN A 388 -38.60 -34.04 -3.06
CA ASN A 388 -38.67 -32.68 -2.54
C ASN A 388 -39.66 -31.85 -3.37
N VAL A 389 -40.06 -30.68 -2.86
CA VAL A 389 -41.04 -29.81 -3.55
C VAL A 389 -40.60 -29.40 -4.97
N PRO A 390 -39.34 -28.99 -5.21
CA PRO A 390 -38.84 -28.74 -6.58
C PRO A 390 -38.99 -29.94 -7.53
N ASP A 391 -38.69 -31.17 -7.10
CA ASP A 391 -38.82 -32.37 -7.94
C ASP A 391 -40.28 -32.60 -8.35
N VAL A 392 -41.21 -32.42 -7.40
CA VAL A 392 -42.65 -32.50 -7.67
C VAL A 392 -43.07 -31.41 -8.65
N ILE A 393 -42.62 -30.17 -8.46
CA ILE A 393 -42.91 -29.05 -9.36
C ILE A 393 -42.40 -29.37 -10.76
N ASN A 394 -41.16 -29.80 -10.93
CA ASN A 394 -40.58 -30.11 -12.24
C ASN A 394 -41.35 -31.21 -12.98
N CYS A 395 -41.75 -32.27 -12.26
CA CYS A 395 -42.59 -33.32 -12.81
C CYS A 395 -43.96 -32.78 -13.24
N LEU A 396 -44.62 -32.01 -12.37
CA LEU A 396 -45.93 -31.42 -12.65
C LEU A 396 -45.88 -30.42 -13.82
N THR A 397 -44.86 -29.58 -13.89
CA THR A 397 -44.65 -28.64 -14.99
C THR A 397 -44.54 -29.38 -16.32
N THR A 398 -43.78 -30.47 -16.38
CA THR A 398 -43.67 -31.30 -17.61
C THR A 398 -45.02 -31.88 -18.04
N ILE A 399 -45.84 -32.31 -17.06
CA ILE A 399 -47.20 -32.82 -17.34
C ILE A 399 -48.08 -31.71 -17.89
N TYR A 400 -48.14 -30.56 -17.20
CA TYR A 400 -49.05 -29.48 -17.55
C TYR A 400 -48.63 -28.72 -18.81
N ASP A 401 -47.33 -28.61 -19.10
CA ASP A 401 -46.85 -28.09 -20.40
C ASP A 401 -47.31 -28.99 -21.56
N GLY A 402 -47.23 -30.32 -21.39
CA GLY A 402 -47.75 -31.27 -22.38
C GLY A 402 -49.27 -31.19 -22.57
N LEU A 403 -50.02 -30.91 -21.50
CA LEU A 403 -51.47 -30.70 -21.58
C LEU A 403 -51.82 -29.36 -22.23
N GLU A 404 -51.10 -28.29 -21.91
CA GLU A 404 -51.31 -26.95 -22.47
C GLU A 404 -51.10 -26.94 -23.99
N GLN A 405 -50.11 -27.66 -24.51
CA GLN A 405 -49.91 -27.83 -25.95
C GLN A 405 -51.15 -28.35 -26.69
N ASN A 406 -51.92 -29.25 -26.06
CA ASN A 406 -53.11 -29.87 -26.64
C ASN A 406 -54.42 -29.14 -26.27
N HIS A 407 -54.41 -28.37 -25.17
CA HIS A 407 -55.60 -27.77 -24.56
C HIS A 407 -55.35 -26.34 -24.04
N LYS A 408 -54.79 -25.46 -24.89
CA LYS A 408 -54.33 -24.09 -24.53
C LYS A 408 -55.34 -23.25 -23.76
N ASP A 409 -56.61 -23.29 -24.13
CA ASP A 409 -57.66 -22.45 -23.51
C ASP A 409 -58.13 -22.97 -22.14
N LEU A 410 -57.76 -24.21 -21.78
CA LEU A 410 -58.23 -24.88 -20.56
C LEU A 410 -57.15 -24.98 -19.48
N VAL A 411 -55.87 -25.00 -19.87
CA VAL A 411 -54.75 -25.28 -18.97
C VAL A 411 -53.93 -24.01 -18.74
N ASN A 412 -54.02 -23.46 -17.52
CA ASN A 412 -53.10 -22.44 -17.05
C ASN A 412 -51.97 -23.14 -16.27
N VAL A 413 -50.81 -23.33 -16.90
CA VAL A 413 -49.71 -24.13 -16.33
C VAL A 413 -49.32 -23.68 -14.91
N PRO A 414 -49.01 -22.39 -14.64
CA PRO A 414 -48.64 -21.96 -13.29
C PRO A 414 -49.70 -22.27 -12.24
N LEU A 415 -50.98 -22.01 -12.55
CA LEU A 415 -52.07 -22.27 -11.62
C LEU A 415 -52.28 -23.77 -11.39
N CYS A 416 -52.27 -24.57 -12.44
CA CYS A 416 -52.50 -26.00 -12.36
C CYS A 416 -51.39 -26.72 -11.58
N VAL A 417 -50.13 -26.36 -11.83
CA VAL A 417 -48.97 -26.89 -11.09
C VAL A 417 -49.09 -26.55 -9.60
N ASP A 418 -49.38 -25.29 -9.25
CA ASP A 418 -49.41 -24.83 -7.86
C ASP A 418 -50.61 -25.40 -7.08
N MET A 419 -51.80 -25.49 -7.71
CA MET A 419 -52.96 -26.13 -7.10
C MET A 419 -52.78 -27.64 -6.93
N CYS A 420 -52.17 -28.32 -7.92
CA CYS A 420 -51.88 -29.76 -7.83
C CYS A 420 -50.85 -30.04 -6.73
N LEU A 421 -49.78 -29.23 -6.67
CA LEU A 421 -48.79 -29.29 -5.59
C LEU A 421 -49.45 -29.07 -4.22
N ASN A 422 -50.30 -28.06 -4.08
CA ASN A 422 -51.00 -27.78 -2.84
C ASN A 422 -51.86 -28.98 -2.39
N TRP A 423 -52.59 -29.60 -3.33
CA TRP A 423 -53.35 -30.82 -3.04
C TRP A 423 -52.46 -32.00 -2.63
N LEU A 424 -51.35 -32.26 -3.36
CA LEU A 424 -50.43 -33.35 -3.03
C LEU A 424 -49.83 -33.18 -1.64
N LEU A 425 -49.38 -31.96 -1.32
CA LEU A 425 -48.87 -31.66 0.00
C LEU A 425 -49.96 -31.82 1.08
N ASN A 426 -51.24 -31.55 0.78
CA ASN A 426 -52.35 -31.71 1.73
C ASN A 426 -52.67 -33.18 2.01
N VAL A 427 -52.45 -34.05 1.02
CA VAL A 427 -52.70 -35.50 1.12
C VAL A 427 -51.54 -36.24 1.76
N TYR A 428 -50.31 -35.94 1.34
CA TYR A 428 -49.13 -36.76 1.67
C TYR A 428 -48.22 -36.13 2.72
N ASP A 429 -48.33 -34.82 2.97
CA ASP A 429 -47.46 -34.10 3.90
C ASP A 429 -48.26 -33.39 4.99
N THR A 430 -49.02 -34.18 5.74
CA THR A 430 -49.86 -33.73 6.86
C THR A 430 -49.05 -33.43 8.13
N TYR A 431 -47.73 -33.67 8.17
CA TYR A 431 -46.88 -33.54 9.36
C TYR A 431 -45.71 -32.55 9.22
N ALA A 432 -45.36 -32.05 8.03
CA ALA A 432 -44.43 -30.92 7.87
C ALA A 432 -45.03 -29.61 8.45
N PRO A 433 -44.26 -28.51 8.65
CA PRO A 433 -44.55 -27.43 9.59
C PRO A 433 -45.67 -26.47 9.18
N ARG A 434 -46.76 -26.99 8.61
CA ARG A 434 -48.05 -26.32 8.39
C ARG A 434 -48.72 -25.86 9.70
N HIS A 435 -48.28 -26.41 10.83
CA HIS A 435 -48.74 -26.06 12.18
C HIS A 435 -47.88 -25.00 12.89
N ALA A 436 -46.74 -24.59 12.31
CA ALA A 436 -46.16 -23.30 12.66
C ALA A 436 -46.97 -22.24 11.90
N THR A 437 -47.66 -21.37 12.64
CA THR A 437 -48.29 -20.19 12.03
C THR A 437 -47.22 -19.45 11.21
N PRO A 438 -47.47 -19.15 9.93
CA PRO A 438 -46.54 -18.29 9.21
C PRO A 438 -46.55 -16.95 9.94
N ARG A 439 -45.37 -16.44 10.32
CA ARG A 439 -45.25 -15.28 11.21
C ARG A 439 -46.08 -14.10 10.68
N PRO A 440 -46.77 -13.34 11.54
CA PRO A 440 -47.41 -12.10 11.12
C PRO A 440 -46.37 -11.17 10.51
N LEU A 441 -46.78 -10.35 9.53
CA LEU A 441 -45.94 -9.42 8.80
C LEU A 441 -45.17 -8.51 9.77
N GLY A 442 -43.92 -8.88 10.05
CA GLY A 442 -42.93 -7.95 10.56
C GLY A 442 -42.46 -7.12 9.37
N LEU A 443 -43.01 -5.92 9.23
CA LEU A 443 -42.38 -4.89 8.40
C LEU A 443 -41.00 -4.60 8.99
N THR A 444 -39.95 -5.01 8.29
CA THR A 444 -38.58 -4.49 8.44
C THR A 444 -38.04 -4.17 7.08
#